data_AF-A0A3N5JUJ2-F1
#
_entry.id   AF-A0A3N5JUJ2-F1
#
_cell.length_a   1.000
_cell.length_b   1.000
_cell.length_c   1.000
_cell.angle_alpha   90.00
_cell.angle_beta   90.00
_cell.angle_gamma   90.00
#
_symmetry.space_group_name_H-M   'P 1'
#
loop_
_entity.id
_entity.type
_entity.pdbx_description
1 polymer ?
#
loop_
_entity_poly.entity_id
_entity_poly.type
_entity_poly.pdbx_seq_one_letter_code
_entity_poly.pdbx_strand_id
1 'polypeptide(L)' 'MSSKRVKYIFVTGGVVSSLGKGIAAASIGRLLKARGFEVTIMKLDPYLNVDPGTMSPYQHGEVYVTDDG' A
#
# COMPACT_ATOMS: atom_id res chain seq x y z
N MET A 1 -31.35 -7.08 -2.14
CA MET A 1 -30.08 -6.32 -2.18
C MET A 1 -29.17 -6.91 -3.25
N SER A 2 -28.64 -6.12 -4.18
CA SER A 2 -27.53 -6.56 -5.04
C SER A 2 -26.29 -6.79 -4.17
N SER A 3 -25.67 -7.98 -4.21
CA SER A 3 -24.42 -8.23 -3.48
C SER A 3 -23.32 -7.37 -4.11
N LYS A 4 -22.85 -6.34 -3.40
CA LYS A 4 -21.68 -5.57 -3.85
C LYS A 4 -20.45 -6.46 -3.79
N ARG A 5 -19.92 -6.86 -4.96
CA ARG A 5 -18.60 -7.51 -5.03
C ARG A 5 -17.50 -6.49 -4.78
N VAL A 6 -16.52 -6.86 -3.96
CA VAL A 6 -15.27 -6.11 -3.77
C VAL A 6 -14.56 -5.95 -5.11
N LYS A 7 -14.01 -4.75 -5.34
CA LYS A 7 -13.22 -4.41 -6.53
C LYS A 7 -11.75 -4.30 -6.16
N TYR A 8 -10.90 -4.84 -7.01
CA TYR A 8 -9.45 -4.83 -6.84
C TYR A 8 -8.82 -3.92 -7.90
N ILE A 9 -7.95 -3.02 -7.46
CA ILE A 9 -7.16 -2.14 -8.33
C ILE A 9 -5.69 -2.49 -8.09
N PHE A 10 -5.02 -3.00 -9.12
CA PHE A 10 -3.59 -3.32 -9.04
C PHE A 10 -2.77 -2.13 -9.55
N VAL A 11 -1.84 -1.66 -8.72
CA VAL A 11 -0.91 -0.58 -9.07
C VAL A 11 0.47 -1.18 -9.31
N THR A 12 0.95 -1.12 -10.55
CA THR A 12 2.28 -1.60 -10.94
C THR A 12 3.21 -0.44 -11.31
N GLY A 13 4.50 -0.73 -11.48
CA GLY A 13 5.50 0.25 -11.89
C GLY A 13 6.42 -0.29 -12.96
N GLY A 14 6.71 0.51 -13.97
CA GLY A 14 7.69 0.20 -15.01
C GLY A 14 8.86 1.18 -15.01
N VAL A 15 9.87 0.87 -15.83
CA VAL A 15 11.08 1.67 -16.09
C VAL A 15 12.02 1.76 -14.89
N VAL A 16 11.66 2.47 -13.82
CA VAL A 16 12.51 2.67 -12.64
C VAL A 16 11.72 2.62 -11.32
N SER A 17 12.41 2.34 -10.23
CA SER A 17 11.89 2.46 -8.87
C SER A 17 11.88 3.93 -8.39
N SER A 18 11.42 4.18 -7.17
CA SER A 18 11.36 5.53 -6.55
C SER A 18 10.46 6.59 -7.24
N LEU A 19 9.59 6.17 -8.17
CA LEU A 19 8.60 7.05 -8.83
C LEU A 19 7.42 7.51 -7.96
N GLY A 20 7.42 7.23 -6.65
CA GLY A 20 6.32 7.65 -5.76
C GLY A 20 5.03 6.82 -5.91
N LYS A 21 5.12 5.55 -6.32
CA LYS A 21 3.94 4.67 -6.51
C LYS A 21 3.06 4.54 -5.27
N GLY A 22 3.65 4.48 -4.07
CA GLY A 22 2.92 4.44 -2.81
C GLY A 22 2.06 5.70 -2.59
N ILE A 23 2.63 6.87 -2.87
CA ILE A 23 1.94 8.17 -2.75
C ILE A 23 0.80 8.27 -3.77
N ALA A 24 1.04 7.84 -5.00
CA ALA A 24 0.01 7.83 -6.04
C ALA A 24 -1.17 6.91 -5.66
N ALA A 25 -0.90 5.68 -5.23
CA ALA A 25 -1.93 4.74 -4.78
C ALA A 25 -2.73 5.27 -3.57
N ALA A 26 -2.04 5.84 -2.57
CA ALA A 26 -2.67 6.46 -1.41
C ALA A 26 -3.56 7.65 -1.80
N SER A 27 -3.12 8.49 -2.74
CA SER A 27 -3.88 9.64 -3.24
C SER A 27 -5.16 9.19 -3.98
N ILE A 28 -5.08 8.15 -4.81
CA ILE A 28 -6.25 7.54 -5.46
C ILE A 28 -7.22 6.99 -4.41
N GLY A 29 -6.71 6.27 -3.40
CA GLY A 29 -7.51 5.77 -2.29
C GLY A 29 -8.24 6.89 -1.54
N ARG A 30 -7.56 8.02 -1.32
CA ARG A 30 -8.16 9.21 -0.69
C ARG A 30 -9.31 9.79 -1.52
N LEU A 31 -9.15 9.90 -2.85
CA LEU A 31 -10.20 10.37 -3.76
C LEU A 31 -11.40 9.43 -3.79
N LEU A 32 -11.18 8.12 -3.74
CA LEU A 32 -12.25 7.12 -3.67
C LEU A 32 -13.01 7.21 -2.34
N LYS A 33 -12.29 7.33 -1.21
CA LYS A 33 -12.93 7.59 0.10
C LYS A 33 -13.75 8.88 0.09
N ALA A 34 -13.26 9.94 -0.55
CA ALA A 34 -13.99 11.21 -0.69
C ALA A 34 -15.28 11.08 -1.52
N ARG A 35 -15.41 10.03 -2.36
CA ARG A 35 -16.63 9.70 -3.10
C ARG A 35 -17.55 8.71 -2.36
N GLY A 36 -17.28 8.42 -1.08
CA GLY A 36 -18.12 7.56 -0.25
C GLY A 36 -17.89 6.06 -0.46
N PHE A 37 -16.78 5.66 -1.08
CA PHE A 37 -16.41 4.25 -1.16
C PHE A 37 -15.63 3.82 0.09
N GLU A 38 -15.89 2.61 0.58
CA GLU A 38 -14.98 1.92 1.49
C GLU A 38 -13.75 1.45 0.71
N VAL A 39 -12.56 1.80 1.21
CA VAL A 39 -11.29 1.55 0.53
C VAL A 39 -10.26 1.11 1.55
N THR A 40 -9.56 0.03 1.23
CA THR A 40 -8.35 -0.43 1.91
C THR A 40 -7.18 -0.49 0.92
N ILE A 41 -5.95 -0.48 1.41
CA ILE A 41 -4.72 -0.56 0.63
C ILE A 41 -3.85 -1.68 1.21
N MET A 42 -3.24 -2.46 0.34
CA MET A 42 -2.26 -3.48 0.69
C MET A 42 -0.99 -3.25 -0.13
N LYS A 43 0.16 -3.38 0.52
CA LYS A 43 1.47 -3.32 -0.11
C LYS A 43 2.03 -4.73 -0.24
N LEU A 44 2.57 -5.04 -1.42
CA LEU A 44 3.33 -6.27 -1.67
C LEU A 44 4.80 -5.90 -1.83
N ASP A 45 5.62 -6.30 -0.86
CA ASP A 45 7.07 -6.09 -0.90
C ASP A 45 7.76 -7.35 -1.43
N PRO A 46 8.62 -7.25 -2.46
CA PRO A 46 9.26 -8.41 -3.07
C PRO A 46 10.49 -8.92 -2.30
N TYR A 47 10.72 -8.42 -1.08
CA TYR A 47 11.86 -8.80 -0.25
C TYR A 47 11.63 -10.18 0.39
N LEU A 48 12.73 -10.84 0.76
CA LEU A 48 12.68 -12.17 1.40
C LEU A 48 12.43 -12.09 2.91
N ASN A 49 12.67 -10.93 3.52
CA ASN A 49 12.41 -10.71 4.94
C ASN A 49 10.94 -11.01 5.24
N VAL A 50 10.69 -11.78 6.30
CA VAL A 50 9.31 -12.07 6.76
C VAL A 50 8.60 -10.77 7.15
N ASP A 51 9.32 -9.87 7.78
CA ASP A 51 8.90 -8.52 8.17
C ASP A 51 10.13 -7.58 8.15
N PRO A 52 9.95 -6.25 8.14
CA PRO A 52 11.06 -5.31 8.05
C PRO A 52 11.82 -5.10 9.38
N GLY A 53 11.45 -5.78 10.48
CA GLY A 53 12.05 -5.58 11.81
C GLY A 53 13.54 -5.95 11.90
N THR A 54 14.04 -6.74 10.94
CA THR A 54 15.47 -7.09 10.82
C THR A 54 16.27 -6.12 9.95
N MET A 55 15.63 -5.14 9.32
CA MET A 55 16.28 -4.19 8.43
C MET A 55 16.83 -2.98 9.21
N SER A 56 17.97 -2.43 8.78
CA SER A 56 18.51 -1.21 9.39
C SER A 56 17.64 0.01 9.04
N PRO A 57 17.11 0.76 10.03
CA PRO A 57 16.18 1.85 9.77
C PRO A 57 16.83 3.04 9.07
N TYR A 58 18.13 3.25 9.25
CA TYR A 58 18.88 4.34 8.61
C TYR A 58 19.16 4.10 7.13
N GLN A 59 19.09 2.84 6.69
CA GLN A 59 19.35 2.46 5.29
C GLN A 59 18.06 2.18 4.53
N HIS A 60 17.05 1.62 5.20
CA HIS A 60 15.82 1.12 4.56
C HIS A 60 14.55 1.88 4.97
N GLY A 61 14.65 2.83 5.90
CA GLY A 61 13.51 3.58 6.42
C GLY A 61 12.93 2.96 7.69
N GLU A 62 11.97 3.67 8.29
CA GLU A 62 11.29 3.23 9.51
C GLU A 62 10.49 1.93 9.32
N VAL A 63 10.24 1.24 10.44
CA VAL A 63 9.29 0.14 10.51
C VAL A 63 7.97 0.70 11.03
N TYR A 64 6.93 0.67 10.18
CA TYR A 64 5.57 1.03 10.59
C TYR A 64 4.89 -0.16 11.26
N VAL A 65 4.28 0.07 12.43
CA VAL A 65 3.54 -0.94 13.22
C VAL A 65 2.06 -0.60 13.18
N THR A 66 1.19 -1.58 12.91
CA THR A 66 -0.26 -1.38 12.86
C THR A 66 -0.90 -1.48 14.25
N ASP A 67 -2.18 -1.13 14.38
CA ASP A 67 -2.89 -1.16 15.67
C ASP A 67 -2.93 -2.56 16.30
N ASP A 68 -2.75 -3.62 15.49
CA ASP A 68 -2.71 -5.02 15.89
C ASP A 68 -1.28 -5.57 16.18
N GLY A 69 -0.24 -4.74 16.03
CA GLY A 69 1.16 -5.08 16.32
C GLY A 69 2.01 -5.28 15.07
#